data_AF-A0A497NCQ3-F1
#
_entry.id   AF-A0A497NCQ3-F1
#
_cell.length_a   1.000
_cell.length_b   1.000
_cell.length_c   1.000
_cell.angle_alpha   90.00
_cell.angle_beta   90.00
_cell.angle_gamma   90.00
#
_symmetry.space_group_name_H-M   'P 1'
#
loop_
_entity.id
_entity.type
_entity.pdbx_description
1 polymer ?
#
loop_
_entity_poly.entity_id
_entity_poly.type
_entity_poly.pdbx_seq_one_letter_code
_entity_poly.pdbx_strand_id
1 'polypeptide(L)'
;PRIKIKPHGGGCVFSAAIASFMAMGYDLEIAVENAERFIETSFIGAFKIGSGNMPVNPMAYIYNEAEKARILEELEAAASMIEGDPRIIPFAAEVGIQLAMASLYPHGREDVAAIDGRIVKVKSGLKAVGPARFGASRHIADIILTAMRYNPRIRAAMNLHYDPRLVEAFRRIGCKVACFDRRLEPEEVKRMEGRSLRWGVEDVVRRFGYIPDVIYDEGDVGKEPMIRILGRSISEVTEKTLKAIESL
;
A
#
# COMPACT_ATOMS: atom_id res chain seq x y z
N PRO A 1 17.08 5.46 -6.62
CA PRO A 1 17.58 5.77 -5.25
C PRO A 1 18.69 4.80 -4.84
N ARG A 2 19.68 5.18 -4.01
CA ARG A 2 20.72 4.22 -3.58
C ARG A 2 20.14 3.20 -2.58
N ILE A 3 20.02 1.94 -3.00
CA ILE A 3 19.57 0.83 -2.14
C ILE A 3 20.75 0.37 -1.27
N LYS A 4 20.59 0.40 0.07
CA LYS A 4 21.64 0.04 1.03
C LYS A 4 21.77 -1.47 1.21
N ILE A 5 22.19 -2.16 0.15
CA ILE A 5 22.49 -3.59 0.16
C ILE A 5 23.93 -3.83 -0.33
N LYS A 6 24.48 -5.01 -0.03
CA LYS A 6 25.70 -5.54 -0.68
C LYS A 6 25.25 -6.57 -1.73
N PRO A 7 24.90 -6.14 -2.96
CA PRO A 7 24.30 -7.04 -3.92
C PRO A 7 25.36 -7.93 -4.58
N HIS A 8 24.93 -9.08 -5.08
CA HIS A 8 25.70 -9.95 -5.97
C HIS A 8 24.87 -10.23 -7.24
N GLY A 9 25.54 -10.25 -8.39
CA GLY A 9 24.92 -10.52 -9.68
C GLY A 9 24.23 -9.32 -10.35
N GLY A 10 24.23 -8.14 -9.73
CA GLY A 10 23.51 -6.97 -10.26
C GLY A 10 23.97 -6.55 -11.67
N GLY A 11 25.28 -6.48 -11.91
CA GLY A 11 25.83 -6.13 -13.22
C GLY A 11 25.48 -7.17 -14.30
N CYS A 12 25.58 -8.46 -13.99
CA CYS A 12 25.24 -9.54 -14.92
C CYS A 12 23.76 -9.51 -15.29
N VAL A 13 22.88 -9.32 -14.32
CA VAL A 13 21.44 -9.24 -14.54
C VAL A 13 21.08 -8.00 -15.36
N PHE A 14 21.69 -6.85 -15.07
CA PHE A 14 21.47 -5.62 -15.84
C PHE A 14 21.92 -5.77 -17.30
N SER A 15 23.13 -6.27 -17.54
CA SER A 15 23.62 -6.51 -18.91
C SER A 15 22.76 -7.53 -19.67
N ALA A 16 22.31 -8.59 -18.99
CA ALA A 16 21.43 -9.59 -19.59
C ALA A 16 20.07 -8.99 -19.94
N ALA A 17 19.49 -8.17 -19.06
CA ALA A 17 18.22 -7.48 -19.31
C ALA A 17 18.29 -6.54 -20.52
N ILE A 18 19.37 -5.74 -20.64
CA ILE A 18 19.60 -4.88 -21.83
C ILE A 18 19.61 -5.73 -23.09
N ALA A 19 20.42 -6.80 -23.11
CA ALA A 19 20.52 -7.69 -24.26
C ALA A 19 19.17 -8.32 -24.63
N SER A 20 18.37 -8.73 -23.62
CA SER A 20 17.03 -9.27 -23.84
C SER A 20 16.06 -8.24 -24.41
N PHE A 21 16.01 -7.00 -23.88
CA PHE A 21 15.14 -5.96 -24.43
C PHE A 21 15.54 -5.57 -25.86
N MET A 22 16.84 -5.46 -26.15
CA MET A 22 17.29 -5.23 -27.53
C MET A 22 16.88 -6.38 -28.46
N ALA A 23 16.98 -7.63 -28.01
CA ALA A 23 16.53 -8.79 -28.78
C ALA A 23 15.00 -8.81 -29.02
N MET A 24 14.22 -8.13 -28.18
CA MET A 24 12.78 -7.93 -28.37
C MET A 24 12.46 -6.79 -29.36
N GLY A 25 13.47 -6.11 -29.90
CA GLY A 25 13.31 -5.04 -30.90
C GLY A 25 13.23 -3.63 -30.31
N TYR A 26 13.49 -3.45 -29.01
CA TYR A 26 13.64 -2.12 -28.43
C TYR A 26 14.98 -1.50 -28.87
N ASP A 27 15.00 -0.19 -29.07
CA ASP A 27 16.25 0.54 -29.26
C ASP A 27 17.09 0.54 -27.97
N LEU A 28 18.36 0.96 -28.07
CA LEU A 28 19.29 0.92 -26.94
C LEU A 28 18.83 1.77 -25.76
N GLU A 29 18.24 2.95 -26.00
CA GLU A 29 17.83 3.87 -24.95
C GLU A 29 16.67 3.28 -24.14
N ILE A 30 15.65 2.79 -24.83
CA ILE A 30 14.49 2.13 -24.22
C ILE A 30 14.90 0.81 -23.54
N ALA A 31 15.81 0.04 -24.16
CA ALA A 31 16.30 -1.20 -23.56
C ALA A 31 17.04 -0.95 -22.23
N VAL A 32 17.85 0.11 -22.16
CA VAL A 32 18.52 0.51 -20.92
C VAL A 32 17.50 0.98 -19.88
N GLU A 33 16.53 1.84 -20.24
CA GLU A 33 15.49 2.30 -19.31
C GLU A 33 14.68 1.12 -18.72
N ASN A 34 14.27 0.18 -19.57
CA ASN A 34 13.55 -1.01 -19.12
C ASN A 34 14.44 -1.92 -18.24
N ALA A 35 15.72 -2.05 -18.57
CA ALA A 35 16.66 -2.80 -17.76
C ALA A 35 16.90 -2.14 -16.38
N GLU A 36 16.85 -0.81 -16.28
CA GLU A 36 16.98 -0.08 -15.01
C GLU A 36 15.81 -0.44 -14.08
N ARG A 37 14.58 -0.39 -14.59
CA ARG A 37 13.38 -0.80 -13.83
C ARG A 37 13.43 -2.28 -13.43
N PHE A 38 13.91 -3.13 -14.33
CA PHE A 38 14.06 -4.56 -14.07
C PHE A 38 15.07 -4.83 -12.95
N ILE A 39 16.23 -4.18 -12.97
CA ILE A 39 17.26 -4.38 -11.96
C ILE A 39 16.87 -3.76 -10.61
N GLU A 40 16.18 -2.62 -10.59
CA GLU A 40 15.64 -2.03 -9.36
C GLU A 40 14.65 -2.99 -8.67
N THR A 41 13.72 -3.58 -9.42
CA THR A 41 12.81 -4.61 -8.91
C THR A 41 13.57 -5.84 -8.40
N SER A 42 14.63 -6.23 -9.11
CA SER A 42 15.50 -7.35 -8.71
C SER A 42 16.28 -7.08 -7.42
N PHE A 43 16.64 -5.83 -7.15
CA PHE A 43 17.26 -5.42 -5.89
C PHE A 43 16.24 -5.40 -4.74
N ILE A 44 15.01 -4.97 -4.99
CA ILE A 44 13.92 -4.98 -3.98
C ILE A 44 13.62 -6.42 -3.57
N GLY A 45 13.57 -7.34 -4.53
CA GLY A 45 13.37 -8.76 -4.28
C GLY A 45 14.61 -9.53 -3.81
N ALA A 46 15.76 -8.86 -3.61
CA ALA A 46 16.98 -9.51 -3.16
C ALA A 46 16.79 -10.11 -1.76
N PHE A 47 17.33 -11.31 -1.55
CA PHE A 47 17.19 -12.02 -0.29
C PHE A 47 18.55 -12.52 0.21
N LYS A 48 18.67 -12.66 1.53
CA LYS A 48 19.90 -13.11 2.17
C LYS A 48 20.02 -14.63 2.07
N ILE A 49 21.13 -15.09 1.48
CA ILE A 49 21.53 -16.49 1.48
C ILE A 49 22.84 -16.63 2.25
N GLY A 50 22.86 -17.45 3.30
CA GLY A 50 24.04 -17.64 4.15
C GLY A 50 24.55 -16.32 4.76
N SER A 51 25.86 -16.19 4.92
CA SER A 51 26.51 -15.01 5.51
C SER A 51 27.02 -13.98 4.50
N GLY A 52 27.11 -14.33 3.20
CA GLY A 52 27.74 -13.54 2.14
C GLY A 52 26.92 -12.37 1.57
N ASN A 53 27.30 -11.87 0.38
CA ASN A 53 26.54 -10.83 -0.33
C ASN A 53 25.13 -11.34 -0.70
N MET A 54 24.18 -10.42 -0.88
CA MET A 54 22.79 -10.77 -1.19
C MET A 54 22.61 -10.89 -2.71
N PRO A 55 22.28 -12.08 -3.24
CA PRO A 55 21.94 -12.21 -4.65
C PRO A 55 20.72 -11.36 -4.99
N VAL A 56 20.77 -10.69 -6.13
CA VAL A 56 19.57 -10.06 -6.71
C VAL A 56 18.58 -11.14 -7.14
N ASN A 57 17.30 -10.78 -7.24
CA ASN A 57 16.24 -11.70 -7.63
C ASN A 57 15.58 -11.28 -8.96
N PRO A 58 16.07 -11.77 -10.11
CA PRO A 58 15.47 -11.49 -11.42
C PRO A 58 14.01 -11.93 -11.55
N MET A 59 13.57 -12.90 -10.74
CA MET A 59 12.18 -13.37 -10.75
C MET A 59 11.21 -12.37 -10.11
N ALA A 60 11.69 -11.38 -9.35
CA ALA A 60 10.84 -10.38 -8.69
C ALA A 60 9.95 -9.64 -9.68
N TYR A 61 10.48 -9.32 -10.87
CA TYR A 61 9.71 -8.70 -11.95
C TYR A 61 8.56 -9.61 -12.42
N ILE A 62 8.86 -10.89 -12.69
CA ILE A 62 7.85 -11.87 -13.14
C ILE A 62 6.79 -12.08 -12.04
N TYR A 63 7.17 -12.12 -10.77
CA TYR A 63 6.22 -12.26 -9.67
C TYR A 63 5.26 -11.08 -9.57
N ASN A 64 5.75 -9.84 -9.75
CA ASN A 64 4.88 -8.67 -9.81
C ASN A 64 3.91 -8.77 -10.99
N GLU A 65 4.40 -9.05 -12.20
CA GLU A 65 3.54 -9.18 -13.39
C GLU A 65 2.47 -10.27 -13.22
N ALA A 66 2.84 -11.43 -12.68
CA ALA A 66 1.96 -12.58 -12.54
C ALA A 66 0.77 -12.33 -11.59
N GLU A 67 0.88 -11.39 -10.65
CA GLU A 67 -0.22 -11.11 -9.72
C GLU A 67 -1.04 -9.87 -10.05
N LYS A 68 -0.66 -9.06 -11.05
CA LYS A 68 -1.36 -7.80 -11.37
C LYS A 68 -2.85 -8.01 -11.60
N ALA A 69 -3.21 -8.96 -12.47
CA ALA A 69 -4.61 -9.26 -12.77
C ALA A 69 -5.38 -9.67 -11.51
N ARG A 70 -4.80 -10.57 -10.71
CA ARG A 70 -5.39 -11.03 -9.45
C ARG A 70 -5.60 -9.90 -8.44
N ILE A 71 -4.63 -8.99 -8.31
CA ILE A 71 -4.77 -7.82 -7.42
C ILE A 71 -5.96 -6.95 -7.85
N LEU A 72 -6.12 -6.70 -9.15
CA LEU A 72 -7.25 -5.91 -9.67
C LEU A 72 -8.59 -6.60 -9.39
N GLU A 73 -8.69 -7.90 -9.68
CA GLU A 73 -9.88 -8.71 -9.39
C GLU A 73 -10.23 -8.73 -7.90
N GLU A 74 -9.24 -8.93 -7.02
CA GLU A 74 -9.44 -8.91 -5.57
C GLU A 74 -9.92 -7.55 -5.07
N LEU A 75 -9.40 -6.45 -5.63
CA LEU A 75 -9.83 -5.09 -5.29
C LEU A 75 -11.26 -4.80 -5.75
N GLU A 76 -11.64 -5.23 -6.96
CA GLU A 76 -13.00 -5.04 -7.48
C GLU A 76 -14.02 -5.89 -6.71
N ALA A 77 -13.66 -7.12 -6.34
CA ALA A 77 -14.48 -7.95 -5.47
C ALA A 77 -14.66 -7.31 -4.09
N ALA A 78 -13.58 -6.80 -3.49
CA ALA A 78 -13.65 -6.08 -2.22
C ALA A 78 -14.51 -4.81 -2.33
N ALA A 79 -14.37 -4.02 -3.40
CA ALA A 79 -15.18 -2.83 -3.64
C ALA A 79 -16.67 -3.18 -3.73
N SER A 80 -17.02 -4.25 -4.44
CA SER A 80 -18.39 -4.73 -4.56
C SER A 80 -18.99 -5.11 -3.19
N MET A 81 -18.21 -5.75 -2.33
CA MET A 81 -18.64 -6.06 -0.95
C MET A 81 -18.90 -4.79 -0.13
N ILE A 82 -18.04 -3.78 -0.27
CA ILE A 82 -18.19 -2.49 0.44
C ILE A 82 -19.40 -1.71 -0.09
N GLU A 83 -19.62 -1.67 -1.41
CA GLU A 83 -20.79 -1.02 -2.02
C GLU A 83 -22.11 -1.68 -1.59
N GLY A 84 -22.11 -3.01 -1.43
CA GLY A 84 -23.28 -3.79 -1.06
C GLY A 84 -23.66 -3.75 0.43
N ASP A 85 -22.81 -3.21 1.30
CA ASP A 85 -23.07 -3.17 2.75
C ASP A 85 -23.42 -1.75 3.25
N PRO A 86 -24.71 -1.45 3.49
CA PRO A 86 -25.13 -0.13 3.93
C PRO A 86 -24.63 0.24 5.33
N ARG A 87 -24.18 -0.74 6.15
CA ARG A 87 -23.64 -0.50 7.50
C ARG A 87 -22.33 0.29 7.47
N ILE A 88 -21.66 0.36 6.31
CA ILE A 88 -20.40 1.08 6.11
C ILE A 88 -20.63 2.57 5.85
N ILE A 89 -21.81 2.96 5.36
CA ILE A 89 -22.14 4.35 4.98
C ILE A 89 -21.79 5.38 6.08
N PRO A 90 -22.08 5.15 7.37
CA PRO A 90 -21.73 6.10 8.44
C PRO A 90 -20.22 6.31 8.61
N PHE A 91 -19.40 5.35 8.17
CA PHE A 91 -17.95 5.37 8.28
C PHE A 91 -17.26 5.75 6.95
N ALA A 92 -18.02 6.14 5.93
CA ALA A 92 -17.44 6.66 4.69
C ALA A 92 -16.99 8.12 4.90
N ALA A 93 -15.70 8.35 4.71
CA ALA A 93 -15.08 9.68 4.76
C ALA A 93 -15.63 10.59 3.66
N GLU A 94 -15.56 11.92 3.86
CA GLU A 94 -15.94 12.90 2.85
C GLU A 94 -15.02 12.81 1.63
N VAL A 95 -13.74 12.50 1.85
CA VAL A 95 -12.80 12.20 0.77
C VAL A 95 -13.01 10.80 0.14
N GLY A 96 -14.02 10.04 0.56
CA GLY A 96 -14.31 8.68 0.10
C GLY A 96 -13.45 7.58 0.73
N ILE A 97 -13.91 6.34 0.56
CA ILE A 97 -13.23 5.11 0.96
C ILE A 97 -12.30 4.68 -0.17
N GLN A 98 -11.05 4.40 0.14
CA GLN A 98 -10.09 3.85 -0.81
C GLN A 98 -9.64 2.47 -0.35
N LEU A 99 -9.64 1.52 -1.29
CA LEU A 99 -9.09 0.18 -1.15
C LEU A 99 -7.81 0.15 -1.99
N ALA A 100 -6.71 -0.33 -1.44
CA ALA A 100 -5.48 -0.45 -2.20
C ALA A 100 -4.64 -1.65 -1.80
N MET A 101 -3.88 -2.17 -2.75
CA MET A 101 -2.98 -3.31 -2.56
C MET A 101 -1.75 -3.19 -3.46
N ALA A 102 -0.58 -3.41 -2.89
CA ALA A 102 0.70 -3.39 -3.57
C ALA A 102 1.10 -4.77 -4.10
N SER A 103 1.84 -4.75 -5.21
CA SER A 103 2.62 -5.91 -5.66
C SER A 103 3.64 -6.33 -4.59
N LEU A 104 4.14 -7.56 -4.69
CA LEU A 104 5.09 -8.16 -3.75
C LEU A 104 6.40 -7.37 -3.63
N TYR A 105 6.90 -6.84 -4.75
CA TYR A 105 8.16 -6.10 -4.81
C TYR A 105 7.94 -4.72 -5.43
N PRO A 106 7.24 -3.80 -4.74
CA PRO A 106 6.84 -2.54 -5.33
C PRO A 106 8.03 -1.58 -5.40
N HIS A 107 8.30 -1.04 -6.59
CA HIS A 107 9.25 0.03 -6.82
C HIS A 107 8.71 1.37 -6.32
N GLY A 108 7.42 1.62 -6.52
CA GLY A 108 6.80 2.88 -6.15
C GLY A 108 5.29 2.82 -6.07
N ARG A 109 4.65 3.99 -6.20
CA ARG A 109 3.19 4.12 -6.12
C ARG A 109 2.49 3.49 -7.33
N GLU A 110 3.19 3.44 -8.45
CA GLU A 110 2.79 2.76 -9.69
C GLU A 110 2.59 1.26 -9.50
N ASP A 111 3.24 0.64 -8.51
CA ASP A 111 3.05 -0.79 -8.19
C ASP A 111 2.00 -1.02 -7.10
N VAL A 112 1.20 0.01 -6.80
CA VAL A 112 0.05 -0.07 -5.89
C VAL A 112 -1.22 0.14 -6.69
N ALA A 113 -2.07 -0.89 -6.72
CA ALA A 113 -3.41 -0.78 -7.29
C ALA A 113 -4.40 -0.26 -6.27
N ALA A 114 -5.37 0.53 -6.74
CA ALA A 114 -6.46 1.05 -5.93
C ALA A 114 -7.71 1.31 -6.79
N ILE A 115 -8.86 1.59 -6.16
CA ILE A 115 -10.09 1.97 -6.88
C ILE A 115 -9.93 3.38 -7.44
N ASP A 116 -10.00 3.52 -8.75
CA ASP A 116 -9.92 4.80 -9.44
C ASP A 116 -11.13 5.68 -9.06
N GLY A 117 -10.86 6.91 -8.62
CA GLY A 117 -11.89 7.82 -8.10
C GLY A 117 -12.49 7.47 -6.74
N ARG A 118 -12.05 6.38 -6.08
CA ARG A 118 -12.50 5.91 -4.74
C ARG A 118 -13.95 5.39 -4.73
N ILE A 119 -14.39 4.92 -3.57
CA ILE A 119 -15.78 4.60 -3.27
C ILE A 119 -16.38 5.79 -2.51
N VAL A 120 -17.43 6.39 -3.06
CA VAL A 120 -18.03 7.64 -2.56
C VAL A 120 -19.48 7.46 -2.16
N LYS A 121 -19.97 8.35 -1.28
CA LYS A 121 -21.37 8.44 -0.91
C LYS A 121 -22.18 9.05 -2.05
N VAL A 122 -23.19 8.32 -2.53
CA VAL A 122 -24.20 8.75 -3.50
C VAL A 122 -25.60 8.58 -2.91
N LYS A 123 -26.64 9.11 -3.57
CA LYS A 123 -28.03 9.00 -3.08
C LYS A 123 -28.48 7.56 -2.83
N SER A 124 -27.97 6.60 -3.60
CA SER A 124 -28.32 5.18 -3.50
C SER A 124 -27.43 4.38 -2.53
N GLY A 125 -26.49 5.00 -1.82
CA GLY A 125 -25.55 4.32 -0.92
C GLY A 125 -24.10 4.62 -1.26
N LEU A 126 -23.25 3.58 -1.27
CA LEU A 126 -21.84 3.69 -1.67
C LEU A 126 -21.68 3.27 -3.13
N LYS A 127 -20.82 3.98 -3.86
CA LYS A 127 -20.50 3.64 -5.26
C LYS A 127 -19.02 3.81 -5.56
N ALA A 128 -18.39 2.80 -6.14
CA ALA A 128 -17.08 2.92 -6.75
C ALA A 128 -17.17 3.80 -8.01
N VAL A 129 -16.35 4.85 -8.08
CA VAL A 129 -16.39 5.81 -9.18
C VAL A 129 -15.82 5.20 -10.47
N GLY A 130 -14.77 4.40 -10.35
CA GLY A 130 -14.08 3.74 -11.45
C GLY A 130 -13.53 2.36 -11.09
N PRO A 131 -12.90 1.67 -12.04
CA PRO A 131 -12.34 0.33 -11.84
C PRO A 131 -11.07 0.36 -10.99
N ALA A 132 -10.56 -0.81 -10.61
CA ALA A 132 -9.25 -0.90 -9.99
C ALA A 132 -8.14 -0.55 -11.01
N ARG A 133 -7.15 0.24 -10.61
CA ARG A 133 -5.97 0.59 -11.43
C ARG A 133 -4.71 0.74 -10.59
N PHE A 134 -3.59 0.30 -11.15
CA PHE A 134 -2.26 0.61 -10.64
C PHE A 134 -1.97 2.11 -10.71
N GLY A 135 -1.37 2.67 -9.66
CA GLY A 135 -1.06 4.09 -9.55
C GLY A 135 -2.24 5.02 -9.20
N ALA A 136 -3.44 4.48 -8.95
CA ALA A 136 -4.64 5.29 -8.75
C ALA A 136 -4.70 6.05 -7.40
N SER A 137 -3.90 5.67 -6.40
CA SER A 137 -3.94 6.30 -5.08
C SER A 137 -2.55 6.69 -4.60
N ARG A 138 -2.32 8.00 -4.37
CA ARG A 138 -1.07 8.51 -3.79
C ARG A 138 -0.99 8.26 -2.28
N HIS A 139 -2.03 8.64 -1.54
CA HIS A 139 -2.03 8.67 -0.07
C HIS A 139 -2.01 7.27 0.54
N ILE A 140 -2.86 6.35 0.05
CA ILE A 140 -2.88 4.98 0.57
C ILE A 140 -1.64 4.21 0.12
N ALA A 141 -1.13 4.45 -1.10
CA ALA A 141 0.13 3.87 -1.53
C ALA A 141 1.28 4.26 -0.60
N ASP A 142 1.38 5.53 -0.18
CA ASP A 142 2.43 5.93 0.79
C ASP A 142 2.35 5.17 2.12
N ILE A 143 1.12 4.92 2.61
CA ILE A 143 0.90 4.13 3.84
C ILE A 143 1.36 2.69 3.64
N ILE A 144 0.92 2.04 2.56
CA ILE A 144 1.27 0.66 2.25
C ILE A 144 2.79 0.52 2.06
N LEU A 145 3.40 1.34 1.22
CA LEU A 145 4.84 1.29 0.95
C LEU A 145 5.66 1.57 2.22
N THR A 146 5.20 2.47 3.09
CA THR A 146 5.85 2.71 4.38
C THR A 146 5.71 1.50 5.29
N ALA A 147 4.54 0.87 5.34
CA ALA A 147 4.33 -0.35 6.12
C ALA A 147 5.19 -1.52 5.63
N MET A 148 5.30 -1.71 4.31
CA MET A 148 6.11 -2.77 3.69
C MET A 148 7.61 -2.65 3.98
N ARG A 149 8.13 -1.43 4.18
CA ARG A 149 9.52 -1.22 4.61
C ARG A 149 9.83 -1.85 5.98
N TYR A 150 8.83 -1.98 6.85
CA TYR A 150 8.98 -2.59 8.17
C TYR A 150 8.50 -4.05 8.19
N ASN A 151 7.43 -4.36 7.44
CA ASN A 151 6.93 -5.71 7.27
C ASN A 151 6.42 -5.91 5.83
N PRO A 152 7.22 -6.53 4.95
CA PRO A 152 6.85 -6.73 3.53
C PRO A 152 5.57 -7.53 3.31
N ARG A 153 5.06 -8.24 4.33
CA ARG A 153 3.79 -8.97 4.24
C ARG A 153 2.58 -8.04 4.31
N ILE A 154 2.69 -6.85 4.90
CA ILE A 154 1.58 -5.90 5.03
C ILE A 154 1.54 -5.02 3.79
N ARG A 155 0.70 -5.42 2.83
CA ARG A 155 0.70 -4.86 1.47
C ARG A 155 -0.67 -4.38 1.00
N ALA A 156 -1.68 -4.39 1.87
CA ALA A 156 -3.01 -3.89 1.56
C ALA A 156 -3.50 -2.94 2.65
N ALA A 157 -4.33 -1.97 2.25
CA ALA A 157 -4.95 -1.05 3.18
C ALA A 157 -6.30 -0.52 2.71
N MET A 158 -7.12 -0.10 3.68
CA MET A 158 -8.36 0.64 3.46
C MET A 158 -8.45 1.83 4.41
N ASN A 159 -9.06 2.93 3.99
CA ASN A 159 -9.42 4.03 4.89
C ASN A 159 -10.92 4.13 5.14
N LEU A 160 -11.28 4.51 6.36
CA LEU A 160 -12.62 4.88 6.79
C LEU A 160 -12.56 6.18 7.58
N HIS A 161 -13.68 6.90 7.64
CA HIS A 161 -13.83 8.03 8.54
C HIS A 161 -13.59 7.59 9.99
N TYR A 162 -12.97 8.46 10.78
CA TYR A 162 -12.76 8.18 12.18
C TYR A 162 -14.06 8.18 12.98
N ASP A 163 -14.31 7.08 13.69
CA ASP A 163 -15.34 6.99 14.71
C ASP A 163 -14.76 6.23 15.91
N PRO A 164 -14.79 6.81 17.13
CA PRO A 164 -14.22 6.17 18.31
C PRO A 164 -14.88 4.83 18.64
N ARG A 165 -16.16 4.64 18.30
CA ARG A 165 -16.88 3.36 18.48
C ARG A 165 -16.32 2.30 17.56
N LEU A 166 -16.00 2.66 16.31
CA LEU A 166 -15.39 1.75 15.35
C LEU A 166 -13.96 1.38 15.73
N VAL A 167 -13.17 2.33 16.25
CA VAL A 167 -11.86 2.06 16.83
C VAL A 167 -11.95 1.02 17.94
N GLU A 168 -12.94 1.16 18.84
CA GLU A 168 -13.14 0.21 19.92
C GLU A 168 -13.62 -1.16 19.42
N ALA A 169 -14.49 -1.18 18.40
CA ALA A 169 -14.92 -2.43 17.78
C ALA A 169 -13.74 -3.21 17.16
N PHE A 170 -12.79 -2.52 16.52
CA PHE A 170 -11.54 -3.15 16.06
C PHE A 170 -10.74 -3.78 17.21
N ARG A 171 -10.66 -3.12 18.37
CA ARG A 171 -10.00 -3.70 19.55
C ARG A 171 -10.72 -4.95 20.06
N ARG A 172 -12.06 -4.93 20.12
CA ARG A 172 -12.87 -6.07 20.58
C ARG A 172 -12.67 -7.31 19.73
N ILE A 173 -12.54 -7.17 18.40
CA ILE A 173 -12.27 -8.29 17.50
C ILE A 173 -10.80 -8.72 17.48
N GLY A 174 -9.96 -8.18 18.37
CA GLY A 174 -8.57 -8.58 18.56
C GLY A 174 -7.55 -7.89 17.65
N CYS A 175 -7.94 -6.85 16.90
CA CYS A 175 -6.99 -6.09 16.09
C CYS A 175 -6.07 -5.25 16.98
N LYS A 176 -4.78 -5.18 16.61
CA LYS A 176 -3.85 -4.23 17.21
C LYS A 176 -4.13 -2.85 16.65
N VAL A 177 -4.51 -1.91 17.51
CA VAL A 177 -4.89 -0.55 17.12
C VAL A 177 -3.91 0.45 17.70
N ALA A 178 -3.38 1.34 16.87
CA ALA A 178 -2.52 2.45 17.28
C ALA A 178 -3.00 3.78 16.68
N CYS A 179 -2.48 4.88 17.22
CA CYS A 179 -2.71 6.22 16.70
C CYS A 179 -1.43 7.05 16.63
N PHE A 180 -1.45 8.05 15.78
CA PHE A 180 -0.48 9.15 15.80
C PHE A 180 -1.22 10.48 15.86
N ASP A 181 -0.57 11.49 16.45
CA ASP A 181 -1.12 12.84 16.56
C ASP A 181 -0.44 13.75 15.53
N ARG A 182 -1.23 14.33 14.63
CA ARG A 182 -0.76 15.27 13.60
C ARG A 182 -0.18 16.57 14.18
N ARG A 183 -0.53 16.92 15.42
CA ARG A 183 0.02 18.09 16.12
C ARG A 183 1.49 17.89 16.50
N LEU A 184 1.93 16.64 16.65
CA LEU A 184 3.33 16.29 16.94
C LEU A 184 4.18 16.16 15.66
N GLU A 185 3.58 16.31 14.48
CA GLU A 185 4.28 16.25 13.21
C GLU A 185 5.23 17.46 13.06
N PRO A 186 6.53 17.25 12.80
CA PRO A 186 7.48 18.34 12.62
C PRO A 186 7.08 19.26 11.46
N GLU A 187 7.29 20.57 11.63
CA GLU A 187 6.87 21.60 10.66
C GLU A 187 7.50 21.40 9.26
N GLU A 188 8.74 20.90 9.21
CA GLU A 188 9.42 20.53 7.97
C GLU A 188 8.70 19.41 7.20
N VAL A 189 8.11 18.45 7.91
CA VAL A 189 7.34 17.34 7.34
C VAL A 189 5.98 17.85 6.87
N LYS A 190 5.32 18.73 7.65
CA LYS A 190 4.02 19.33 7.29
C LYS A 190 4.06 20.11 5.97
N ARG A 191 5.18 20.78 5.69
CA ARG A 191 5.37 21.59 4.46
C ARG A 191 5.59 20.76 3.20
N MET A 192 5.92 19.47 3.32
CA MET A 192 6.19 18.59 2.19
C MET A 192 5.02 17.63 1.96
N GLU A 193 4.32 17.80 0.83
CA GLU A 193 3.20 16.95 0.44
C GLU A 193 3.60 15.46 0.42
N GLY A 194 2.76 14.60 0.99
CA GLY A 194 2.99 13.15 1.05
C GLY A 194 3.94 12.67 2.14
N ARG A 195 4.60 13.56 2.91
CA ARG A 195 5.46 13.13 4.03
C ARG A 195 4.71 12.92 5.35
N SER A 196 3.60 13.62 5.58
CA SER A 196 2.82 13.51 6.82
C SER A 196 2.37 12.08 7.12
N LEU A 197 1.87 11.35 6.12
CA LEU A 197 1.38 9.99 6.31
C LEU A 197 2.52 8.99 6.53
N ARG A 198 3.65 9.18 5.83
CA ARG A 198 4.85 8.37 6.06
C ARG A 198 5.34 8.55 7.48
N TRP A 199 5.46 9.79 7.94
CA TRP A 199 5.83 10.10 9.32
C TRP A 199 4.88 9.48 10.34
N GLY A 200 3.56 9.57 10.12
CA GLY A 200 2.57 9.01 11.05
C GLY A 200 2.72 7.49 11.21
N VAL A 201 2.94 6.76 10.11
CA VAL A 201 3.20 5.31 10.16
C VAL A 201 4.56 5.03 10.82
N GLU A 202 5.61 5.78 10.49
CA GLU A 202 6.94 5.62 11.09
C GLU A 202 6.94 5.92 12.60
N ASP A 203 6.17 6.90 13.06
CA ASP A 203 6.02 7.21 14.49
C ASP A 203 5.37 6.06 15.24
N VAL A 204 4.29 5.49 14.68
CA VAL A 204 3.63 4.30 15.25
C VAL A 204 4.63 3.14 15.33
N VAL A 205 5.35 2.83 14.26
CA VAL A 205 6.32 1.73 14.28
C VAL A 205 7.44 1.98 15.29
N ARG A 206 7.95 3.22 15.37
CA ARG A 206 8.98 3.59 16.34
C ARG A 206 8.52 3.39 17.78
N ARG A 207 7.25 3.69 18.08
CA ARG A 207 6.68 3.57 19.42
C ARG A 207 6.35 2.13 19.82
N PHE A 208 5.87 1.31 18.88
CA PHE A 208 5.35 -0.03 19.19
C PHE A 208 6.29 -1.16 18.74
N GLY A 209 7.25 -0.91 17.85
CA GLY A 209 8.19 -1.91 17.32
C GLY A 209 7.59 -2.84 16.25
N TYR A 210 6.33 -2.63 15.84
CA TYR A 210 5.65 -3.42 14.81
C TYR A 210 4.63 -2.57 14.05
N ILE A 211 4.16 -3.08 12.90
CA ILE A 211 3.04 -2.51 12.14
C ILE A 211 1.72 -3.04 12.71
N PRO A 212 0.85 -2.19 13.28
CA PRO A 212 -0.46 -2.62 13.79
C PRO A 212 -1.45 -2.92 12.67
N ASP A 213 -2.56 -3.58 13.00
CA ASP A 213 -3.66 -3.86 12.07
C ASP A 213 -4.44 -2.61 11.72
N VAL A 214 -4.52 -1.64 12.63
CA VAL A 214 -5.27 -0.39 12.45
C VAL A 214 -4.45 0.79 12.95
N ILE A 215 -4.37 1.84 12.14
CA ILE A 215 -3.77 3.13 12.50
C ILE A 215 -4.82 4.22 12.30
N TYR A 216 -5.14 4.98 13.35
CA TYR A 216 -6.04 6.13 13.23
C TYR A 216 -5.39 7.46 13.61
N ASP A 217 -6.00 8.55 13.16
CA ASP A 217 -5.71 9.90 13.59
C ASP A 217 -7.00 10.71 13.73
N GLU A 218 -7.03 11.64 14.68
CA GLU A 218 -8.19 12.52 14.96
C GLU A 218 -8.21 13.77 14.08
N GLY A 219 -7.47 13.78 12.97
CA GLY A 219 -7.41 14.90 12.04
C GLY A 219 -6.54 16.05 12.53
N ASP A 220 -6.57 17.13 11.77
CA ASP A 220 -5.96 18.44 12.09
C ASP A 220 -6.71 19.50 11.28
N VAL A 221 -6.38 20.78 11.42
CA VAL A 221 -6.97 21.85 10.61
C VAL A 221 -6.81 21.52 9.11
N GLY A 222 -7.94 21.36 8.41
CA GLY A 222 -7.97 20.99 6.98
C GLY A 222 -7.63 19.53 6.66
N LYS A 223 -7.46 18.66 7.67
CA LYS A 223 -7.20 17.22 7.52
C LYS A 223 -8.30 16.43 8.20
N GLU A 224 -9.10 15.72 7.41
CA GLU A 224 -10.18 14.87 7.91
C GLU A 224 -9.63 13.74 8.80
N PRO A 225 -10.26 13.45 9.96
CA PRO A 225 -9.87 12.34 10.82
C PRO A 225 -10.15 10.99 10.15
N MET A 226 -9.27 10.02 10.36
CA MET A 226 -9.25 8.81 9.54
C MET A 226 -8.80 7.57 10.31
N ILE A 227 -9.46 6.44 10.05
CA ILE A 227 -9.01 5.09 10.41
C ILE A 227 -8.39 4.44 9.16
N ARG A 228 -7.23 3.80 9.31
CA ARG A 228 -6.54 3.05 8.25
C ARG A 228 -6.35 1.62 8.68
N ILE A 229 -7.01 0.71 8.00
CA ILE A 229 -6.93 -0.73 8.24
C ILE A 229 -5.84 -1.29 7.33
N LEU A 230 -4.95 -2.13 7.88
CA LEU A 230 -3.79 -2.71 7.23
C LEU A 230 -3.89 -4.24 7.25
N GLY A 231 -3.37 -4.89 6.21
CA GLY A 231 -3.41 -6.35 6.10
C GLY A 231 -2.49 -6.91 5.02
N ARG A 232 -2.48 -8.25 4.91
CA ARG A 232 -1.65 -8.97 3.94
C ARG A 232 -2.28 -9.11 2.56
N SER A 233 -3.60 -9.01 2.52
CA SER A 233 -4.42 -8.98 1.31
C SER A 233 -5.57 -8.01 1.51
N ILE A 234 -6.19 -7.57 0.40
CA ILE A 234 -7.36 -6.72 0.51
C ILE A 234 -8.54 -7.47 1.15
N SER A 235 -8.66 -8.79 0.91
CA SER A 235 -9.69 -9.62 1.55
C SER A 235 -9.56 -9.61 3.07
N GLU A 236 -8.34 -9.69 3.62
CA GLU A 236 -8.12 -9.61 5.07
C GLU A 236 -8.55 -8.24 5.62
N VAL A 237 -8.24 -7.16 4.90
CA VAL A 237 -8.61 -5.79 5.30
C VAL A 237 -10.13 -5.61 5.30
N THR A 238 -10.80 -6.10 4.26
CA THR A 238 -12.27 -6.08 4.14
C THR A 238 -12.91 -6.91 5.25
N GLU A 239 -12.42 -8.13 5.51
CA GLU A 239 -12.95 -9.01 6.55
C GLU A 239 -12.84 -8.40 7.95
N LYS A 240 -11.67 -7.83 8.30
CA LYS A 240 -11.48 -7.10 9.57
C LYS A 240 -12.51 -5.99 9.72
N THR A 241 -12.77 -5.26 8.64
CA THR A 241 -13.70 -4.14 8.66
C THR A 241 -15.13 -4.59 8.88
N LEU A 242 -15.61 -5.57 8.11
CA LEU A 242 -16.97 -6.06 8.23
C LEU A 242 -17.21 -6.64 9.63
N LYS A 243 -16.26 -7.41 10.17
CA LYS A 243 -16.32 -7.93 11.54
C LYS A 243 -16.36 -6.83 12.60
N ALA A 244 -15.59 -5.76 12.42
CA ALA A 244 -15.59 -4.64 13.36
C ALA A 244 -16.95 -3.93 13.32
N ILE A 245 -17.49 -3.68 12.13
CA ILE A 245 -18.80 -3.03 11.96
C ILE A 245 -19.94 -3.90 12.50
N GLU A 246 -19.85 -5.22 12.37
CA GLU A 246 -20.80 -6.17 12.96
C GLU A 246 -20.77 -6.21 14.48
N SER A 247 -19.64 -5.83 15.09
CA SER A 247 -19.45 -5.78 16.54
C SER A 247 -19.84 -4.44 17.18
N LEU A 248 -20.38 -3.50 16.39
CA LEU A 248 -20.79 -2.16 16.87
C LEU A 248 -22.08 -2.17 17.69
#